data_AF-A0A645J0N3-F1
#
_entry.id   AF-A0A645J0N3-F1
#
_cell.length_a   1.000
_cell.length_b   1.000
_cell.length_c   1.000
_cell.angle_alpha   90.00
_cell.angle_beta   90.00
_cell.angle_gamma   90.00
#
_symmetry.space_group_name_H-M   'P 1'
#
loop_
_entity.id
_entity.type
_entity.pdbx_description
1 polymer ?
#
loop_
_entity_poly.entity_id
_entity_poly.type
_entity_poly.pdbx_seq_one_letter_code
_entity_poly.pdbx_strand_id
1 'polypeptide(L)'
;MLAGVFFALQAVMLRRSSDEGMSAESVIIFGNLISFTIAIPFLLQSRPSLMDLLWLLIAGIFQVGLAYALYTAALPHVTSLELILVPVIEPILNPLFVFFLKGEKPGLTTILGGVFILTVVTVWCLYRARSQNIPLDAALEDIKPGAGPAGD
;
A
#
# COMPACT_ATOMS: atom_id res chain seq x y z
N MET A 1 -10.48 14.21 -10.04
CA MET A 1 -11.69 13.34 -10.09
C MET A 1 -11.41 12.01 -10.79
N LEU A 2 -10.92 12.00 -12.04
CA LEU A 2 -10.62 10.76 -12.77
C LEU A 2 -9.63 9.83 -12.03
N ALA A 3 -8.51 10.37 -11.53
CA ALA A 3 -7.54 9.61 -10.73
C ALA A 3 -8.14 8.97 -9.47
N GLY A 4 -9.11 9.64 -8.83
CA GLY A 4 -9.79 9.11 -7.64
C GLY A 4 -10.69 7.91 -7.98
N VAL A 5 -11.37 7.95 -9.13
CA VAL A 5 -12.16 6.80 -9.62
C VAL A 5 -11.26 5.61 -9.92
N PHE A 6 -10.14 5.82 -10.61
CA PHE A 6 -9.18 4.76 -10.90
C PHE A 6 -8.56 4.17 -9.63
N PHE A 7 -8.23 5.00 -8.64
CA PHE A 7 -7.70 4.53 -7.36
C PHE A 7 -8.71 3.69 -6.57
N ALA A 8 -9.98 4.13 -6.54
CA ALA A 8 -11.06 3.35 -5.94
C ALA A 8 -11.29 2.01 -6.67
N LEU A 9 -11.26 2.04 -8.01
CA LEU A 9 -11.39 0.83 -8.83
C LEU A 9 -10.24 -0.16 -8.56
N GLN A 10 -9.00 0.35 -8.48
CA GLN A 10 -7.82 -0.45 -8.16
C GLN A 10 -7.96 -1.10 -6.77
N ALA A 11 -8.42 -0.36 -5.77
CA ALA A 11 -8.63 -0.91 -4.43
C ALA A 11 -9.71 -2.02 -4.42
N VAL A 12 -10.80 -1.86 -5.16
CA VAL A 12 -11.86 -2.87 -5.29
C VAL A 12 -11.36 -4.12 -6.03
N MET A 13 -10.62 -3.93 -7.12
CA MET A 13 -10.06 -5.04 -7.91
C MET A 13 -9.02 -5.83 -7.11
N LEU A 14 -8.18 -5.15 -6.32
CA LEU A 14 -7.20 -5.79 -5.42
C LEU A 14 -7.89 -6.63 -4.33
N ARG A 15 -8.97 -6.11 -3.73
CA ARG A 15 -9.78 -6.84 -2.76
C ARG A 15 -10.32 -8.14 -3.37
N ARG A 16 -10.88 -8.04 -4.58
CA ARG A 16 -11.46 -9.18 -5.29
C ARG A 16 -10.43 -10.23 -5.69
N SER A 17 -9.24 -9.81 -6.12
CA SER A 17 -8.16 -10.75 -6.48
C SER A 17 -7.53 -11.44 -5.27
N SER A 18 -7.60 -10.82 -4.08
CA SER A 18 -7.23 -11.47 -2.82
C SER A 18 -8.23 -12.54 -2.41
N ASP A 19 -9.54 -12.29 -2.58
CA ASP A 19 -10.61 -13.27 -2.30
C ASP A 19 -10.55 -14.48 -3.24
N GLU A 20 -10.06 -14.31 -4.48
CA GLU A 20 -9.87 -15.38 -5.47
C GLU A 20 -8.58 -16.21 -5.22
N GLY A 21 -7.84 -15.96 -4.13
CA GLY A 21 -6.66 -16.75 -3.73
C GLY A 21 -5.41 -16.49 -4.58
N MET A 22 -5.37 -15.39 -5.33
CA MET A 22 -4.25 -15.04 -6.19
C MET A 22 -3.11 -14.47 -5.34
N SER A 23 -1.89 -15.01 -5.48
CA SER A 23 -0.72 -14.52 -4.75
C SER A 23 -0.51 -13.03 -5.00
N ALA A 24 -0.35 -12.23 -3.94
CA ALA A 24 -0.19 -10.78 -4.04
C ALA A 24 0.95 -10.36 -4.99
N GLU A 25 1.98 -11.19 -5.09
CA GLU A 25 3.12 -10.99 -5.98
C GLU A 25 2.71 -10.99 -7.46
N SER A 26 1.82 -11.91 -7.87
CA SER A 26 1.40 -11.99 -9.28
C SER A 26 0.56 -10.78 -9.67
N VAL A 27 -0.33 -10.34 -8.78
CA VAL A 27 -1.17 -9.15 -8.99
C VAL A 27 -0.30 -7.89 -9.16
N ILE A 28 0.73 -7.73 -8.33
CA ILE A 28 1.65 -6.61 -8.39
C ILE A 28 2.47 -6.63 -9.68
N ILE A 29 3.02 -7.79 -10.07
CA ILE A 29 3.85 -7.93 -11.29
C ILE A 29 3.01 -7.61 -12.54
N PHE A 30 1.82 -8.20 -12.66
CA PHE A 30 0.93 -7.94 -13.79
C PHE A 30 0.46 -6.47 -13.81
N GLY A 31 0.16 -5.89 -12.65
CA GLY A 31 -0.21 -4.48 -12.54
C GLY A 31 0.90 -3.54 -13.04
N ASN A 32 2.15 -3.81 -12.67
CA ASN A 32 3.31 -3.05 -13.15
C ASN A 32 3.55 -3.25 -14.66
N LEU A 33 3.36 -4.47 -15.18
CA LEU A 33 3.53 -4.76 -16.60
C LEU A 33 2.47 -4.03 -17.47
N ILE A 34 1.22 -4.02 -17.02
CA ILE A 34 0.14 -3.27 -17.67
C ILE A 34 0.46 -1.77 -17.62
N SER A 35 0.86 -1.26 -16.46
CA SER A 35 1.24 0.15 -16.29
C SER A 35 2.39 0.55 -17.20
N PHE A 36 3.42 -0.30 -17.33
CA PHE A 36 4.53 -0.08 -18.26
C PHE A 36 4.04 -0.01 -19.70
N THR A 37 3.21 -0.96 -20.12
CA THR A 37 2.69 -1.02 -21.50
C THR A 37 1.84 0.21 -21.84
N ILE A 38 0.98 0.64 -20.91
CA ILE A 38 0.16 1.85 -21.07
C ILE A 38 1.03 3.11 -21.07
N ALA A 39 2.14 3.14 -20.32
CA ALA A 39 3.01 4.31 -20.22
C ALA A 39 3.88 4.56 -21.46
N ILE A 40 4.20 3.53 -22.27
CA ILE A 40 5.02 3.64 -23.49
C ILE A 40 4.55 4.75 -24.46
N PRO A 41 3.26 4.83 -24.87
CA PRO A 41 2.81 5.90 -25.78
C PRO A 41 2.96 7.30 -25.17
N PHE A 42 2.77 7.46 -23.86
CA PHE A 42 2.94 8.76 -23.17
C PHE A 42 4.41 9.16 -23.06
N LEU A 43 5.30 8.18 -22.92
CA LEU A 43 6.76 8.36 -22.95
C LEU A 43 7.23 8.93 -24.29
N LEU A 44 6.69 8.42 -25.40
CA LEU A 44 7.02 8.89 -26.75
C LEU A 44 6.50 10.32 -27.02
N GLN A 45 5.36 10.70 -26.42
CA GLN A 45 4.81 12.04 -26.53
C GLN A 45 5.57 13.08 -25.70
N SER A 46 6.00 12.70 -24.49
CA SER A 46 6.60 13.65 -23.54
C SER A 46 8.09 13.90 -23.76
N ARG A 47 8.79 13.04 -24.52
CA ARG A 47 10.25 13.09 -24.76
C ARG A 47 11.05 13.45 -23.50
N PRO A 48 11.04 12.59 -22.47
CA PRO A 48 11.73 12.88 -21.22
C PRO A 48 13.23 13.08 -21.44
N SER A 49 13.83 13.96 -20.64
CA SER A 49 15.26 14.15 -20.63
C SER A 49 15.97 12.92 -20.02
N LEU A 50 17.27 12.81 -20.28
CA LEU A 50 18.11 11.76 -19.68
C LEU A 50 18.13 11.85 -18.14
N MET A 51 17.96 13.06 -17.61
CA MET A 51 17.84 13.31 -16.17
C MET A 51 16.52 12.77 -15.60
N ASP A 52 15.40 12.95 -16.31
CA ASP A 52 14.09 12.45 -15.88
C ASP A 52 14.07 10.92 -15.84
N LEU A 53 14.73 10.28 -16.81
CA LEU A 53 14.87 8.83 -16.85
C LEU A 53 15.75 8.31 -15.69
N LEU A 54 16.82 9.03 -15.35
CA LEU A 54 17.65 8.71 -14.19
C LEU A 54 16.86 8.82 -12.88
N TRP A 55 16.08 9.90 -12.70
CA TRP A 55 15.22 10.05 -11.53
C TRP A 55 14.14 8.96 -11.46
N LEU A 56 13.56 8.58 -12.59
CA LEU A 56 12.59 7.49 -12.66
C LEU A 56 13.22 6.15 -12.24
N LEU A 57 14.44 5.86 -12.69
CA LEU A 57 15.17 4.65 -12.29
C LEU A 57 15.54 4.67 -10.80
N ILE A 58 16.03 5.79 -10.29
CA ILE A 58 16.36 5.94 -8.87
C ILE A 58 15.11 5.73 -8.03
N ALA A 59 13.99 6.37 -8.37
CA ALA A 59 12.72 6.17 -7.67
C ALA A 59 12.26 4.70 -7.76
N GLY A 60 12.27 4.08 -8.94
CA GLY A 60 11.87 2.68 -9.08
C GLY A 60 12.71 1.72 -8.25
N ILE A 61 14.04 1.85 -8.27
CA ILE A 61 14.94 0.93 -7.59
C ILE A 61 14.99 1.21 -6.07
N PHE A 62 15.23 2.47 -5.68
CA PHE A 62 15.46 2.83 -4.28
C PHE A 62 14.19 3.13 -3.50
N GLN A 63 13.11 3.60 -4.14
CA GLN A 63 11.86 3.85 -3.43
C GLN A 63 11.00 2.59 -3.42
N VAL A 64 10.73 2.01 -4.61
CA VAL A 64 9.82 0.87 -4.73
C VAL A 64 10.55 -0.45 -4.47
N GLY A 65 11.71 -0.69 -5.11
CA GLY A 65 12.48 -1.92 -4.95
C GLY A 65 12.98 -2.14 -3.51
N LEU A 66 13.56 -1.10 -2.89
CA LEU A 66 13.99 -1.16 -1.50
C LEU A 66 12.82 -1.39 -0.53
N ALA A 67 11.68 -0.72 -0.74
CA ALA A 67 10.49 -0.93 0.08
C ALA A 67 10.02 -2.39 0.03
N TYR A 68 10.00 -3.00 -1.17
CA TYR A 68 9.69 -4.43 -1.30
C TYR A 68 10.73 -5.32 -0.63
N ALA A 69 12.02 -5.05 -0.78
CA ALA A 69 13.08 -5.85 -0.16
C ALA A 69 13.01 -5.80 1.38
N LEU A 70 12.74 -4.62 1.94
CA LEU A 70 12.52 -4.46 3.38
C LEU A 70 11.24 -5.15 3.85
N TYR A 71 10.16 -5.02 3.07
CA TYR A 71 8.88 -5.66 3.36
C TYR A 71 9.02 -7.19 3.39
N THR A 72 9.63 -7.79 2.37
CA THR A 72 9.83 -9.24 2.29
C THR A 72 10.84 -9.76 3.31
N ALA A 73 11.87 -8.98 3.65
CA ALA A 73 12.79 -9.31 4.75
C ALA A 73 12.12 -9.24 6.13
N ALA A 74 11.10 -8.39 6.28
CA ALA A 74 10.34 -8.24 7.50
C ALA A 74 9.27 -9.34 7.67
N LEU A 75 8.69 -9.87 6.59
CA LEU A 75 7.65 -10.92 6.63
C LEU A 75 7.89 -12.07 7.63
N PRO A 76 9.12 -12.63 7.78
CA PRO A 76 9.37 -13.71 8.74
C PRO A 76 9.49 -13.27 10.20
N HIS A 77 9.70 -11.97 10.43
CA HIS A 77 10.07 -11.40 11.74
C HIS A 77 8.97 -10.55 12.39
N VAL A 78 7.97 -10.10 11.63
CA VAL A 78 6.84 -9.30 12.12
C VAL A 78 5.52 -10.06 12.04
N THR A 79 4.68 -9.87 13.05
CA THR A 79 3.33 -10.45 13.11
C THR A 79 2.41 -9.81 12.06
N SER A 80 1.36 -10.53 11.62
CA SER A 80 0.39 -10.02 10.64
C SER A 80 -0.22 -8.66 11.02
N LEU A 81 -0.28 -8.36 12.33
CA LEU A 81 -0.77 -7.10 12.86
C LEU A 81 0.18 -5.93 12.54
N GLU A 82 1.49 -6.12 12.71
CA GLU A 82 2.50 -5.09 12.38
C GLU A 82 2.54 -4.80 10.89
N LEU A 83 2.37 -5.83 10.05
CA LEU A 83 2.28 -5.68 8.59
C LEU A 83 1.10 -4.79 8.16
N ILE A 84 -0.04 -4.89 8.86
CA ILE A 84 -1.23 -4.08 8.59
C ILE A 84 -1.04 -2.62 9.08
N LEU A 85 -0.17 -2.39 10.08
CA LEU A 85 0.13 -1.05 10.56
C LEU A 85 0.98 -0.23 9.57
N VAL A 86 1.85 -0.89 8.79
CA VAL A 86 2.72 -0.22 7.80
C VAL A 86 1.93 0.68 6.81
N PRO A 87 0.90 0.20 6.10
CA PRO A 87 0.11 1.04 5.19
C PRO A 87 -0.76 2.08 5.91
N VAL A 88 -0.98 1.94 7.22
CA VAL A 88 -1.69 2.96 8.02
C VAL A 88 -0.76 4.11 8.40
N ILE A 89 0.52 3.82 8.69
CA ILE A 89 1.47 4.84 9.11
C ILE A 89 2.05 5.63 7.93
N GLU A 90 2.16 5.01 6.76
CA GLU A 90 2.64 5.63 5.52
C GLU A 90 1.95 6.97 5.16
N PRO A 91 0.60 7.07 5.11
CA PRO A 91 -0.07 8.34 4.79
C PRO A 91 0.05 9.41 5.87
N ILE A 92 0.43 9.06 7.11
CA ILE A 92 0.70 10.03 8.18
C ILE A 92 2.12 10.57 8.07
N LEU A 93 3.08 9.68 7.76
CA LEU A 93 4.49 10.03 7.60
C LEU A 93 4.72 10.91 6.37
N ASN A 94 4.02 10.69 5.26
CA ASN A 94 4.20 11.46 4.02
C ASN A 94 4.03 12.99 4.21
N PRO A 95 2.93 13.51 4.81
CA PRO A 95 2.79 14.93 5.15
C PRO A 95 3.83 15.44 6.15
N LEU A 96 4.22 14.62 7.14
CA LEU A 96 5.23 15.00 8.13
C LEU A 96 6.60 15.19 7.48
N PHE A 97 7.01 14.28 6.58
CA PHE A 97 8.29 14.42 5.87
C PHE A 97 8.33 15.66 4.98
N VAL A 98 7.23 15.97 4.28
CA VAL A 98 7.15 17.20 3.48
C VAL A 98 7.28 18.45 4.37
N PHE A 99 6.63 18.45 5.54
CA PHE A 99 6.75 19.53 6.53
C PHE A 99 8.19 19.72 7.01
N PHE A 100 8.89 18.64 7.38
CA PHE A 100 10.26 18.71 7.91
C PHE A 100 11.32 18.99 6.84
N LEU A 101 11.23 18.38 5.66
CA LEU A 101 12.29 18.44 4.65
C LEU A 101 12.25 19.70 3.80
N LYS A 102 11.06 20.25 3.50
CA LYS A 102 10.99 21.44 2.66
C LYS A 102 11.26 22.73 3.43
N GLY A 103 11.04 22.79 4.74
CA GLY A 103 11.30 23.99 5.56
C GLY A 103 10.53 25.25 5.14
N GLU A 104 9.75 25.20 4.05
CA GLU A 104 8.84 26.24 3.62
C GLU A 104 7.73 26.34 4.66
N LYS A 105 7.61 27.51 5.31
CA LYS A 105 6.52 27.79 6.25
C LYS A 105 5.20 27.41 5.58
N PRO A 106 4.52 26.35 6.03
CA PRO A 106 3.32 25.90 5.37
C PRO A 106 2.31 27.03 5.41
N GLY A 107 1.75 27.40 4.26
CA GLY A 107 0.62 28.30 4.22
C GLY A 107 -0.54 27.73 5.05
N LEU A 108 -1.44 28.60 5.50
CA LEU A 108 -2.63 28.22 6.26
C LEU A 108 -3.41 27.06 5.61
N THR A 109 -3.45 27.01 4.28
CA THR A 109 -4.11 25.96 3.50
C THR A 109 -3.46 24.59 3.65
N THR A 110 -2.13 24.51 3.74
CA THR A 110 -1.39 23.25 3.97
C THR A 110 -1.63 22.71 5.38
N ILE A 111 -1.69 23.60 6.37
CA ILE A 111 -1.99 23.22 7.76
C ILE A 111 -3.42 22.67 7.87
N LEU A 112 -4.40 23.37 7.28
CA LEU A 112 -5.80 22.93 7.28
C LEU A 112 -5.96 21.58 6.57
N GLY A 113 -5.29 21.39 5.43
CA GLY A 113 -5.26 20.10 4.73
C GLY A 113 -4.65 18.98 5.58
N GLY A 114 -3.53 19.25 6.26
CA GLY A 114 -2.88 18.28 7.16
C GLY A 114 -3.76 17.88 8.34
N VAL A 115 -4.38 18.86 9.02
CA VAL A 115 -5.30 18.63 10.14
C VAL A 115 -6.52 17.82 9.70
N PHE A 116 -7.07 18.12 8.52
CA PHE A 116 -8.20 17.38 7.97
C PHE A 116 -7.85 15.90 7.70
N ILE A 117 -6.72 15.64 7.03
CA ILE A 117 -6.26 14.27 6.74
C ILE A 117 -6.04 13.49 8.04
N LEU A 118 -5.34 14.07 9.02
CA LEU A 118 -5.11 13.43 10.31
C LEU A 118 -6.42 13.08 11.01
N THR A 119 -7.39 14.01 11.03
CA THR A 119 -8.70 13.79 11.65
C THR A 119 -9.45 12.62 11.00
N VAL A 120 -9.50 12.58 9.66
CA VAL A 120 -10.18 11.51 8.92
C VAL A 120 -9.51 10.15 9.17
N VAL A 121 -8.18 10.09 9.10
CA VAL A 121 -7.43 8.84 9.33
C VAL A 121 -7.62 8.35 10.77
N THR A 122 -7.54 9.23 11.77
CA THR A 122 -7.77 8.87 13.16
C THR A 122 -9.20 8.34 13.38
N VAL A 123 -10.22 9.02 12.87
CA VAL A 123 -11.62 8.57 12.98
C VAL A 123 -11.84 7.23 12.29
N TRP A 124 -11.28 7.05 11.09
CA TRP A 124 -11.36 5.79 10.36
C TRP A 124 -10.66 4.65 11.11
N CYS A 125 -9.48 4.91 11.67
CA CYS A 125 -8.74 3.94 12.45
C CYS A 125 -9.49 3.54 13.72
N LEU A 126 -10.12 4.50 14.41
CA LEU A 126 -10.98 4.23 15.57
C LEU A 126 -12.23 3.42 15.20
N TYR A 127 -12.87 3.73 14.08
CA TYR A 127 -14.02 2.98 13.58
C TYR A 127 -13.64 1.53 13.24
N ARG A 128 -12.49 1.33 12.59
CA ARG A 128 -11.98 0.00 12.22
C ARG A 128 -11.47 -0.80 13.42
N ALA A 129 -10.83 -0.15 14.39
CA ALA A 129 -10.42 -0.79 15.65
C ALA A 129 -11.62 -1.35 16.42
N ARG A 130 -12.79 -0.69 16.33
CA ARG A 130 -14.03 -1.21 16.92
C ARG A 130 -14.67 -2.37 16.14
N SER A 131 -14.43 -2.48 14.83
CA SER A 131 -14.99 -3.57 14.00
C SER A 131 -14.14 -4.83 13.94
N GLN A 132 -12.88 -4.77 14.39
CA GLN A 132 -11.95 -5.91 14.45
C GLN A 132 -12.00 -6.65 15.80
N ASN A 133 -13.16 -6.73 16.45
CA ASN A 133 -13.43 -7.79 17.42
C ASN A 133 -13.54 -9.12 16.66
N ILE A 134 -12.42 -9.61 16.12
CA ILE A 134 -12.32 -10.94 15.54
C ILE A 134 -12.57 -11.91 16.70
N PRO A 135 -13.62 -12.77 16.64
CA PRO A 135 -13.82 -13.81 17.63
C PRO A 135 -12.58 -14.69 17.65
N LEU A 136 -11.94 -14.79 18.82
CA LEU A 136 -10.73 -15.59 19.04
C LEU A 136 -10.94 -17.07 18.62
N ASP A 137 -12.20 -17.49 18.55
CA ASP A 137 -12.64 -18.83 18.15
C ASP A 137 -12.26 -19.19 16.70
N ALA A 138 -12.32 -18.23 15.76
CA ALA A 138 -11.99 -18.47 14.35
C ALA A 138 -10.48 -18.61 14.11
N ALA A 139 -9.66 -17.95 14.93
CA ALA A 139 -8.20 -18.06 14.86
C ALA A 139 -7.68 -19.36 15.49
N LEU A 140 -8.42 -19.94 16.43
CA LEU A 140 -8.07 -21.21 17.07
C LEU A 140 -8.46 -22.44 16.22
N GLU A 141 -9.44 -22.29 15.31
CA GLU A 141 -9.82 -23.35 14.36
C GLU A 141 -8.77 -23.53 13.26
N ASP A 142 -8.19 -22.45 12.77
CA ASP A 142 -7.12 -22.45 11.75
C ASP A 142 -5.76 -22.92 12.31
N ILE A 143 -5.56 -22.85 13.63
CA ILE A 143 -4.36 -23.33 14.32
C ILE A 143 -4.44 -24.83 14.64
N LYS A 144 -5.60 -25.48 14.59
CA LYS A 144 -5.73 -26.91 14.94
C LYS A 144 -5.33 -27.80 13.75
N PRO A 145 -4.11 -28.33 13.67
CA PRO A 145 -3.72 -29.21 12.59
C PRO A 145 -4.14 -30.62 13.00
N GLY A 146 -5.20 -31.15 12.41
CA GLY A 146 -5.50 -32.57 12.60
C GLY A 146 -6.90 -33.00 12.26
N ALA A 147 -7.07 -33.59 11.09
CA ALA A 147 -7.29 -35.02 10.98
C ALA A 147 -7.26 -35.40 9.48
N GLY A 148 -6.11 -35.89 9.00
CA GLY A 148 -6.12 -36.68 7.77
C GLY A 148 -7.05 -37.88 7.98
N PRO A 149 -7.80 -38.32 6.95
CA PRO A 149 -8.67 -39.47 7.11
C PRO A 149 -7.81 -40.70 7.46
N ALA A 150 -8.05 -41.23 8.66
CA ALA A 150 -7.60 -42.55 9.05
C ALA A 150 -8.18 -43.56 8.05
N GLY A 151 -7.32 -44.47 7.60
CA GLY A 151 -7.62 -45.37 6.50
C GLY A 151 -8.77 -46.32 6.77
N ASP A 152 -9.35 -46.79 5.66
CA ASP A 152 -9.99 -48.08 5.49
C ASP A 152 -9.53 -48.63 4.12
#